data_AF-A0A443HPU5-F1
#
_entry.id   AF-A0A443HPU5-F1
#
_cell.length_a   1.000
_cell.length_b   1.000
_cell.length_c   1.000
_cell.angle_alpha   90.00
_cell.angle_beta   90.00
_cell.angle_gamma   90.00
#
_symmetry.space_group_name_H-M   'P 1'
#
loop_
_entity.id
_entity.type
_entity.pdbx_description
1 polymer ?
#
loop_
_entity_poly.entity_id
_entity_poly.type
_entity_poly.pdbx_seq_one_letter_code
_entity_poly.pdbx_strand_id
1 'polypeptide(L)'
;MAKEGNGRPDAGLRSLNHYQHRLPKWRYWTRQKLLPLVRYETPYLAWFQEKMRTPSLDTWFAITANLGTHTFFMIFLPILFWCGYTSLGRGMVHILASGVFFSGFIKDLFCLPRPLSPPLTRITMSGSAALEYGFPSTHSTNAVSVAVYAMYLLRSPETVMSPLLNTVLQGTLYLYVFSIVIGRLYCGMHGFFDVVIGCALGAFIALVQCRYGEDFDAMVVSGSLKQLLLIIFIILVFVRIHPEPADDCPCFDDSVAFAGVAAGCEVAYWHYAQTSYSWSEPIPGTVPYQLERMGLFKTIVRLTLGVLAIFAWRGIMKPSLLRILPPIFRGLEKLGLILPRRFFTRASEYKKVPGHLKDDDVLPRISDIPTILTSIRHPRRRAVSVGPQSEADAYETLAYREKRRRESVSSGQPGTPSVSRGSPMTPLSDGDQKPGLASVGEGSGLTQRKQTKLEEYENMMGTGTPRYSPEVVATGERSSVVATTPSNPAEYGPEGPNEEEMFSRLLKPRVRYDVEVVTKLIVYSGIAWLVLEGCPILFEIIGLGGRDLQ
;
A
#
# COMPACT_ATOMS: atom_id res chain seq x y z
N MET A 1 15.42 33.93 -27.81
CA MET A 1 16.02 34.55 -26.61
C MET A 1 14.92 34.81 -25.60
N ALA A 2 14.81 33.97 -24.58
CA ALA A 2 13.92 34.19 -23.44
C ALA A 2 14.62 33.66 -22.19
N LYS A 3 14.62 34.49 -21.16
CA LYS A 3 15.52 34.51 -19.99
C LYS A 3 15.54 33.22 -19.19
N GLU A 4 16.75 32.76 -18.88
CA GLU A 4 17.06 31.93 -17.72
C GLU A 4 16.61 32.67 -16.45
N GLY A 5 15.47 32.24 -15.91
CA GLY A 5 14.98 32.64 -14.60
C GLY A 5 15.54 31.70 -13.56
N ASN A 6 16.46 32.23 -12.75
CA ASN A 6 17.08 31.65 -11.56
C ASN A 6 16.26 30.51 -10.91
N GLY A 7 16.79 29.28 -10.97
CA GLY A 7 16.16 28.06 -10.46
C GLY A 7 16.14 27.97 -8.93
N ARG A 8 15.53 28.93 -8.25
CA ARG A 8 15.16 28.82 -6.84
C ARG A 8 13.64 28.93 -6.74
N PRO A 9 12.93 27.89 -6.26
CA PRO A 9 11.49 27.99 -6.05
C PRO A 9 11.20 29.09 -5.01
N ASP A 10 10.15 29.86 -5.29
CA ASP A 10 9.64 30.97 -4.47
C ASP A 10 9.52 30.57 -2.99
N ALA A 11 9.69 31.51 -2.05
CA ALA A 11 9.75 31.23 -0.61
C ALA A 11 8.46 30.60 -0.04
N GLY A 12 7.36 30.60 -0.81
CA GLY A 12 6.10 29.90 -0.55
C GLY A 12 6.01 28.44 -1.04
N LEU A 13 7.01 27.94 -1.77
CA LEU A 13 7.11 26.57 -2.30
C LEU A 13 7.94 25.62 -1.42
N ARG A 14 8.20 26.01 -0.16
CA ARG A 14 8.90 25.14 0.79
C ARG A 14 8.14 23.82 0.94
N SER A 15 8.87 22.71 0.79
CA SER A 15 8.45 21.31 0.96
C SER A 15 7.49 21.04 2.15
N LEU A 16 7.53 21.89 3.17
CA LEU A 16 6.74 21.85 4.40
C LEU A 16 5.22 22.03 4.23
N ASN A 17 4.79 22.87 3.27
CA ASN A 17 3.36 23.17 3.08
C ASN A 17 2.75 22.37 1.92
N HIS A 18 3.48 21.41 1.35
CA HIS A 18 3.04 20.61 0.20
C HIS A 18 1.62 20.06 0.40
N TYR A 19 1.38 19.34 1.49
CA TYR A 19 0.06 18.78 1.80
C TYR A 19 -0.98 19.85 2.19
N GLN A 20 -0.55 20.97 2.79
CA GLN A 20 -1.45 22.06 3.17
C GLN A 20 -2.01 22.79 1.93
N HIS A 21 -1.21 22.93 0.88
CA HIS A 21 -1.62 23.56 -0.37
C HIS A 21 -2.34 22.60 -1.32
N ARG A 22 -2.03 21.29 -1.24
CA ARG A 22 -2.57 20.26 -2.15
C ARG A 22 -3.89 19.66 -1.67
N LEU A 23 -4.14 19.60 -0.35
CA LEU A 23 -5.32 18.96 0.22
C LEU A 23 -6.36 19.98 0.71
N PRO A 24 -7.66 19.65 0.64
CA PRO A 24 -8.72 20.40 1.33
C PRO A 24 -8.45 20.49 2.84
N LYS A 25 -8.85 21.60 3.47
CA LYS A 25 -8.60 21.87 4.90
C LYS A 25 -9.00 20.73 5.83
N TRP A 26 -10.13 20.08 5.57
CA TRP A 26 -10.61 18.96 6.39
C TRP A 26 -9.74 17.70 6.25
N ARG A 27 -9.26 17.37 5.03
CA ARG A 27 -8.33 16.23 4.80
C ARG A 27 -6.97 16.50 5.40
N TYR A 28 -6.49 17.74 5.28
CA TYR A 28 -5.25 18.14 5.90
C TYR A 28 -5.32 18.04 7.43
N TRP A 29 -6.43 18.48 8.03
CA TRP A 29 -6.65 18.38 9.47
C TRP A 29 -6.64 16.92 9.96
N THR A 30 -7.34 16.01 9.30
CA THR A 30 -7.32 14.58 9.66
C THR A 30 -5.93 13.99 9.53
N ARG A 31 -5.22 14.32 8.44
CA ARG A 31 -3.83 13.92 8.21
C ARG A 31 -2.91 14.38 9.35
N GLN A 32 -3.01 15.64 9.78
CA GLN A 32 -2.20 16.19 10.88
C GLN A 32 -2.48 15.53 12.22
N LYS A 33 -3.72 15.06 12.45
CA LYS A 33 -4.08 14.34 13.69
C LYS A 33 -3.53 12.92 13.73
N LEU A 34 -3.44 12.24 12.59
CA LEU A 34 -2.97 10.85 12.51
C LEU A 34 -1.45 10.75 12.37
N LEU A 35 -0.77 11.77 11.81
CA LEU A 35 0.67 11.73 11.57
C LEU A 35 1.54 11.50 12.84
N PRO A 36 1.24 12.08 14.02
CA PRO A 36 1.98 11.81 15.25
C PRO A 36 1.96 10.33 15.65
N LEU A 37 0.86 9.62 15.36
CA LEU A 37 0.73 8.20 15.67
C LEU A 37 1.72 7.36 14.84
N VAL A 38 1.81 7.62 13.54
CA VAL A 38 2.74 6.94 12.62
C VAL A 38 4.21 7.19 13.00
N ARG A 39 4.51 8.40 13.48
CA ARG A 39 5.85 8.74 13.97
C ARG A 39 6.17 8.06 15.30
N TYR A 40 5.19 7.96 16.20
CA TYR A 40 5.34 7.33 17.51
C TYR A 40 5.64 5.83 17.41
N GLU A 41 5.06 5.12 16.43
CA GLU A 41 5.29 3.68 16.26
C GLU A 41 6.65 3.33 15.62
N THR A 42 7.29 4.28 14.92
CA THR A 42 8.51 4.03 14.14
C THR A 42 9.69 3.48 14.98
N PRO A 43 10.02 4.00 16.19
CA PRO A 43 11.06 3.42 17.05
C PRO A 43 10.82 1.97 17.43
N TYR A 44 9.59 1.62 17.80
CA TYR A 44 9.22 0.28 18.22
C TYR A 44 9.31 -0.72 17.05
N LEU A 45 8.93 -0.27 15.85
CA LEU A 45 9.11 -1.05 14.62
C LEU A 45 10.59 -1.27 14.30
N ALA A 46 11.42 -0.24 14.46
CA ALA A 46 12.86 -0.35 14.22
C ALA A 46 13.51 -1.34 15.20
N TRP A 47 13.14 -1.28 16.47
CA TRP A 47 13.56 -2.24 17.48
C TRP A 47 13.11 -3.67 17.17
N PHE A 48 11.84 -3.84 16.79
CA PHE A 48 11.31 -5.14 16.36
C PHE A 48 12.09 -5.70 15.16
N GLN A 49 12.35 -4.84 14.17
CA GLN A 49 13.08 -5.20 12.97
C GLN A 49 14.54 -5.56 13.29
N GLU A 50 15.24 -4.80 14.11
CA GLU A 50 16.63 -5.12 14.53
C GLU A 50 16.69 -6.47 15.24
N LYS A 51 15.72 -6.78 16.10
CA LYS A 51 15.72 -8.02 16.89
C LYS A 51 15.36 -9.28 16.10
N MET A 52 14.44 -9.16 15.15
CA MET A 52 13.87 -10.30 14.43
C MET A 52 14.57 -10.59 13.12
N ARG A 53 15.34 -9.64 12.56
CA ARG A 53 15.87 -9.80 11.21
C ARG A 53 16.90 -10.91 11.10
N THR A 54 16.65 -11.82 10.16
CA THR A 54 17.61 -12.83 9.73
C THR A 54 17.52 -13.01 8.21
N PRO A 55 18.60 -13.45 7.53
CA PRO A 55 18.57 -13.66 6.08
C PRO A 55 17.48 -14.64 5.62
N SER A 56 17.12 -15.62 6.44
CA SER A 56 16.07 -16.60 6.13
C SER A 56 14.68 -15.98 6.23
N LEU A 57 14.39 -15.24 7.32
CA LEU A 57 13.11 -14.56 7.51
C LEU A 57 12.91 -13.43 6.50
N ASP A 58 13.97 -12.69 6.17
CA ASP A 58 13.96 -11.69 5.08
C ASP A 58 13.53 -12.34 3.75
N THR A 59 13.82 -13.63 3.51
CA THR A 59 13.48 -14.32 2.25
C THR A 59 12.03 -14.76 2.32
N TRP A 60 11.65 -15.39 3.43
CA TRP A 60 10.31 -15.85 3.69
C TRP A 60 9.29 -14.72 3.52
N PHE A 61 9.44 -13.62 4.26
CA PHE A 61 8.50 -12.50 4.22
C PHE A 61 8.48 -11.76 2.88
N ALA A 62 9.61 -11.67 2.19
CA ALA A 62 9.66 -11.07 0.85
C ALA A 62 8.92 -11.94 -0.19
N ILE A 63 9.04 -13.27 -0.12
CA ILE A 63 8.34 -14.19 -1.02
C ILE A 63 6.85 -14.22 -0.70
N THR A 64 6.47 -14.31 0.57
CA THR A 64 5.06 -14.41 0.97
C THR A 64 4.31 -13.11 0.73
N ALA A 65 4.98 -11.95 0.73
CA ALA A 65 4.40 -10.69 0.27
C ALA A 65 3.90 -10.76 -1.19
N ASN A 66 4.50 -11.59 -2.05
CA ASN A 66 4.05 -11.74 -3.44
C ASN A 66 2.67 -12.40 -3.56
N LEU A 67 2.22 -13.14 -2.54
CA LEU A 67 0.87 -13.73 -2.50
C LEU A 67 -0.23 -12.66 -2.43
N GLY A 68 0.13 -11.41 -2.10
CA GLY A 68 -0.78 -10.26 -2.11
C GLY A 68 -0.74 -9.41 -3.38
N THR A 69 -0.07 -9.88 -4.45
CA THR A 69 0.15 -9.09 -5.68
C THR A 69 -0.87 -9.41 -6.77
N HIS A 70 -1.07 -8.46 -7.70
CA HIS A 70 -1.94 -8.64 -8.85
C HIS A 70 -1.56 -9.85 -9.72
N THR A 71 -0.25 -10.10 -9.90
CA THR A 71 0.28 -11.27 -10.62
C THR A 71 -0.27 -12.56 -10.04
N PHE A 72 -0.23 -12.69 -8.72
CA PHE A 72 -0.70 -13.88 -8.02
C PHE A 72 -2.20 -14.08 -8.26
N PHE A 73 -3.01 -13.03 -8.04
CA PHE A 73 -4.46 -13.13 -8.24
C PHE A 73 -4.83 -13.46 -9.69
N MET A 74 -4.16 -12.87 -10.67
CA MET A 74 -4.45 -13.12 -12.09
C MET A 74 -4.14 -14.55 -12.54
N ILE A 75 -3.24 -15.27 -11.87
CA ILE A 75 -2.91 -16.66 -12.19
C ILE A 75 -3.75 -17.63 -11.36
N PHE A 76 -3.87 -17.42 -10.06
CA PHE A 76 -4.45 -18.40 -9.14
C PHE A 76 -5.96 -18.29 -8.98
N LEU A 77 -6.53 -17.09 -9.08
CA LEU A 77 -7.98 -16.89 -8.96
C LEU A 77 -8.77 -17.59 -10.09
N PRO A 78 -8.34 -17.52 -11.37
CA PRO A 78 -9.00 -18.25 -12.47
C PRO A 78 -9.06 -19.77 -12.29
N ILE A 79 -8.06 -20.36 -11.63
CA ILE A 79 -8.00 -21.80 -11.39
C ILE A 79 -9.22 -22.28 -10.60
N LEU A 80 -9.74 -21.46 -9.67
CA LEU A 80 -10.94 -21.80 -8.91
C LEU A 80 -12.14 -22.02 -9.84
N PHE A 81 -12.34 -21.13 -10.82
CA PHE A 81 -13.40 -21.26 -11.81
C PHE A 81 -13.18 -22.47 -12.72
N TRP A 82 -11.98 -22.66 -13.24
CA TRP A 82 -11.71 -23.77 -14.16
C TRP A 82 -11.74 -25.14 -13.49
N CYS A 83 -11.59 -25.20 -12.18
CA CYS A 83 -11.79 -26.41 -11.38
C CYS A 83 -13.22 -26.55 -10.82
N GLY A 84 -14.18 -25.74 -11.27
CA GLY A 84 -15.59 -25.84 -10.90
C GLY A 84 -15.98 -25.19 -9.57
N TYR A 85 -15.04 -24.58 -8.83
CA TYR A 85 -15.29 -23.88 -7.57
C TYR A 85 -15.80 -22.45 -7.81
N THR A 86 -16.92 -22.32 -8.53
CA THR A 86 -17.45 -21.03 -9.00
C THR A 86 -17.90 -20.12 -7.84
N SER A 87 -18.61 -20.66 -6.84
CA SER A 87 -19.04 -19.90 -5.66
C SER A 87 -17.84 -19.33 -4.89
N LEU A 88 -16.84 -20.18 -4.60
CA LEU A 88 -15.60 -19.75 -3.95
C LEU A 88 -14.86 -18.71 -4.80
N GLY A 89 -14.75 -18.93 -6.11
CA GLY A 89 -14.10 -18.01 -7.05
C GLY A 89 -14.75 -16.63 -7.04
N ARG A 90 -16.08 -16.54 -7.12
CA ARG A 90 -16.82 -15.27 -7.10
C ARG A 90 -16.68 -14.55 -5.77
N GLY A 91 -16.87 -15.26 -4.65
CA GLY A 91 -16.66 -14.67 -3.32
C GLY A 91 -15.23 -14.15 -3.13
N MET A 92 -14.22 -14.86 -3.65
CA MET A 92 -12.83 -14.40 -3.65
C MET A 92 -12.62 -13.16 -4.53
N VAL A 93 -13.24 -13.08 -5.71
CA VAL A 93 -13.22 -11.87 -6.55
C VAL A 93 -13.83 -10.68 -5.80
N HIS A 94 -15.00 -10.85 -5.18
CA HIS A 94 -15.69 -9.77 -4.46
C HIS A 94 -14.88 -9.22 -3.29
N ILE A 95 -14.34 -10.08 -2.43
CA ILE A 95 -13.56 -9.63 -1.26
C ILE A 95 -12.23 -9.01 -1.68
N LEU A 96 -11.54 -9.56 -2.69
CA LEU A 96 -10.28 -9.00 -3.17
C LEU A 96 -10.49 -7.67 -3.88
N ALA A 97 -11.51 -7.58 -4.75
CA ALA A 97 -11.83 -6.34 -5.45
C ALA A 97 -12.25 -5.24 -4.48
N SER A 98 -13.12 -5.57 -3.52
CA SER A 98 -13.53 -4.64 -2.46
C SER A 98 -12.35 -4.25 -1.57
N GLY A 99 -11.50 -5.20 -1.20
CA GLY A 99 -10.33 -4.98 -0.35
C GLY A 99 -9.35 -3.98 -0.96
N VAL A 100 -8.98 -4.17 -2.23
CA VAL A 100 -8.08 -3.25 -2.95
C VAL A 100 -8.75 -1.90 -3.20
N PHE A 101 -10.03 -1.89 -3.59
CA PHE A 101 -10.74 -0.66 -3.86
C PHE A 101 -10.89 0.21 -2.60
N PHE A 102 -11.40 -0.34 -1.49
CA PHE A 102 -11.63 0.44 -0.27
C PHE A 102 -10.33 0.81 0.43
N SER A 103 -9.31 -0.06 0.46
CA SER A 103 -8.01 0.32 1.01
C SER A 103 -7.34 1.40 0.15
N GLY A 104 -7.41 1.29 -1.18
CA GLY A 104 -6.91 2.31 -2.13
C GLY A 104 -7.64 3.64 -1.99
N PHE A 105 -8.96 3.59 -1.81
CA PHE A 105 -9.78 4.77 -1.54
C PHE A 105 -9.33 5.49 -0.27
N ILE A 106 -9.13 4.76 0.82
CA ILE A 106 -8.69 5.33 2.11
C ILE A 106 -7.24 5.85 2.00
N LYS A 107 -6.36 5.15 1.27
CA LYS A 107 -4.98 5.61 1.00
C LYS A 107 -4.96 6.98 0.33
N ASP A 108 -5.66 7.13 -0.79
CA ASP A 108 -5.71 8.39 -1.52
C ASP A 108 -6.50 9.47 -0.77
N LEU A 109 -7.40 9.07 0.15
CA LEU A 109 -8.14 9.99 1.00
C LEU A 109 -7.27 10.66 2.06
N PHE A 110 -6.46 9.88 2.79
CA PHE A 110 -5.69 10.36 3.94
C PHE A 110 -4.23 10.71 3.61
N CYS A 111 -3.67 10.13 2.54
CA CYS A 111 -2.30 10.39 2.09
C CYS A 111 -1.26 10.27 3.22
N LEU A 112 -1.37 9.25 4.10
CA LEU A 112 -0.41 9.06 5.19
C LEU A 112 0.86 8.36 4.68
N PRO A 113 2.05 8.86 5.07
CA PRO A 113 3.31 8.29 4.65
C PRO A 113 3.53 6.94 5.31
N ARG A 114 4.49 6.19 4.79
CA ARG A 114 5.02 5.00 5.46
C ARG A 114 5.84 5.41 6.68
N PRO A 115 6.14 4.46 7.59
CA PRO A 115 7.16 4.67 8.61
C PRO A 115 8.49 5.15 8.02
N LEU A 116 9.18 6.01 8.77
CA LEU A 116 10.41 6.67 8.31
C LEU A 116 11.56 5.66 8.15
N SER A 117 12.33 5.85 7.06
CA SER A 117 13.55 5.11 6.77
C SER A 117 14.66 6.11 6.43
N PRO A 118 15.80 6.14 7.15
CA PRO A 118 16.08 5.47 8.44
C PRO A 118 15.14 5.90 9.58
N PRO A 119 15.02 5.14 10.70
CA PRO A 119 15.84 3.99 11.12
C PRO A 119 15.44 2.63 10.51
N LEU A 120 14.24 2.52 9.93
CA LEU A 120 13.79 1.26 9.33
C LEU A 120 14.54 0.95 8.04
N THR A 121 14.70 -0.34 7.76
CA THR A 121 15.14 -0.87 6.48
C THR A 121 13.93 -1.41 5.72
N ARG A 122 13.78 -1.03 4.45
CA ARG A 122 12.68 -1.51 3.62
C ARG A 122 13.09 -2.71 2.80
N ILE A 123 12.27 -3.76 2.85
CA ILE A 123 12.46 -5.01 2.12
C ILE A 123 11.26 -5.18 1.18
N THR A 124 11.49 -4.99 -0.12
CA THR A 124 10.44 -5.16 -1.12
C THR A 124 11.00 -5.82 -2.36
N MET A 125 10.19 -6.68 -3.00
CA MET A 125 10.51 -7.24 -4.32
C MET A 125 9.87 -6.40 -5.45
N SER A 126 8.98 -5.47 -5.11
CA SER A 126 8.30 -4.58 -6.05
C SER A 126 8.67 -3.12 -5.78
N GLY A 127 9.08 -2.40 -6.83
CA GLY A 127 9.45 -0.99 -6.75
C GLY A 127 8.23 -0.06 -6.58
N SER A 128 7.10 -0.37 -7.23
CA SER A 128 5.85 0.41 -7.12
C SER A 128 5.23 0.37 -5.73
N ALA A 129 5.41 -0.75 -5.03
CA ALA A 129 4.92 -0.89 -3.66
C ALA A 129 5.52 0.16 -2.72
N ALA A 130 6.66 0.78 -3.05
CA ALA A 130 7.24 1.88 -2.28
C ALA A 130 6.59 3.25 -2.56
N LEU A 131 5.96 3.41 -3.73
CA LEU A 131 5.32 4.67 -4.17
C LEU A 131 3.96 4.91 -3.50
N GLU A 132 3.32 3.85 -3.03
CA GLU A 132 2.02 3.94 -2.36
C GLU A 132 2.12 4.47 -0.93
N TYR A 133 1.07 5.21 -0.52
CA TYR A 133 0.81 5.56 0.87
C TYR A 133 0.74 4.33 1.79
N GLY A 134 1.09 4.54 3.07
CA GLY A 134 1.17 3.49 4.09
C GLY A 134 -0.19 3.07 4.62
N PHE A 135 -1.09 4.03 4.85
CA PHE A 135 -2.34 3.77 5.56
C PHE A 135 -3.54 3.62 4.62
N PRO A 136 -4.37 2.56 4.74
CA PRO A 136 -4.16 1.31 5.49
C PRO A 136 -3.37 0.28 4.65
N SER A 137 -2.94 -0.81 5.28
CA SER A 137 -2.25 -1.89 4.58
C SER A 137 -3.21 -2.71 3.68
N THR A 138 -3.12 -2.54 2.36
CA THR A 138 -3.87 -3.33 1.36
C THR A 138 -3.57 -4.83 1.46
N HIS A 139 -2.30 -5.21 1.63
CA HIS A 139 -1.92 -6.62 1.73
C HIS A 139 -2.53 -7.27 2.98
N SER A 140 -2.54 -6.57 4.12
CA SER A 140 -3.18 -7.05 5.34
C SER A 140 -4.71 -7.14 5.18
N THR A 141 -5.32 -6.14 4.52
CA THR A 141 -6.76 -6.12 4.21
C THR A 141 -7.16 -7.36 3.40
N ASN A 142 -6.47 -7.61 2.29
CA ASN A 142 -6.76 -8.75 1.42
C ASN A 142 -6.49 -10.09 2.13
N ALA A 143 -5.33 -10.25 2.77
CA ALA A 143 -4.97 -11.49 3.43
C ALA A 143 -5.98 -11.88 4.53
N VAL A 144 -6.39 -10.91 5.35
CA VAL A 144 -7.40 -11.15 6.38
C VAL A 144 -8.77 -11.41 5.76
N SER A 145 -9.18 -10.68 4.73
CA SER A 145 -10.48 -10.91 4.08
C SER A 145 -10.59 -12.33 3.49
N VAL A 146 -9.57 -12.77 2.76
CA VAL A 146 -9.48 -14.12 2.18
C VAL A 146 -9.51 -15.18 3.26
N ALA A 147 -8.74 -15.00 4.33
CA ALA A 147 -8.68 -15.98 5.39
C ALA A 147 -9.97 -16.05 6.21
N VAL A 148 -10.59 -14.92 6.56
CA VAL A 148 -11.87 -14.93 7.30
C VAL A 148 -12.95 -15.60 6.45
N TYR A 149 -13.05 -15.29 5.16
CA TYR A 149 -14.00 -15.91 4.25
C TYR A 149 -13.74 -17.41 4.09
N ALA A 150 -12.50 -17.82 3.80
CA ALA A 150 -12.15 -19.24 3.65
C ALA A 150 -12.34 -20.03 4.96
N MET A 151 -12.02 -19.44 6.11
CA MET A 151 -12.26 -20.05 7.42
C MET A 151 -13.75 -20.21 7.71
N TYR A 152 -14.58 -19.24 7.31
CA TYR A 152 -16.04 -19.35 7.41
C TYR A 152 -16.56 -20.54 6.60
N LEU A 153 -16.13 -20.66 5.33
CA LEU A 153 -16.51 -21.77 4.48
C LEU A 153 -16.04 -23.13 5.04
N LEU A 154 -14.77 -23.25 5.45
CA LEU A 154 -14.23 -24.49 6.03
C LEU A 154 -14.93 -24.93 7.33
N ARG A 155 -15.52 -23.99 8.06
CA ARG A 155 -16.28 -24.26 9.30
C ARG A 155 -17.78 -24.38 9.06
N SER A 156 -18.25 -24.19 7.83
CA SER A 156 -19.65 -24.40 7.48
C SER A 156 -20.02 -25.88 7.70
N PRO A 157 -21.21 -26.17 8.28
CA PRO A 157 -21.69 -27.53 8.46
C PRO A 157 -21.88 -28.30 7.13
N GLU A 158 -21.95 -27.59 6.01
CA GLU A 158 -22.11 -28.15 4.67
C GLU A 158 -20.79 -28.67 4.08
N THR A 159 -19.66 -28.40 4.73
CA THR A 159 -18.34 -28.83 4.23
C THR A 159 -18.15 -30.34 4.38
N VAL A 160 -18.33 -31.07 3.28
CA VAL A 160 -18.07 -32.52 3.20
C VAL A 160 -16.58 -32.75 2.90
N MET A 161 -15.72 -32.54 3.89
CA MET A 161 -14.27 -32.78 3.77
C MET A 161 -13.72 -33.62 4.93
N SER A 162 -12.65 -34.38 4.67
CA SER A 162 -11.93 -35.12 5.71
C SER A 162 -11.49 -34.18 6.85
N PRO A 163 -11.70 -34.54 8.13
CA PRO A 163 -11.33 -33.70 9.28
C PRO A 163 -9.84 -33.32 9.29
N LEU A 164 -8.97 -34.23 8.85
CA LEU A 164 -7.54 -33.97 8.76
C LEU A 164 -7.24 -32.90 7.71
N LEU A 165 -7.82 -33.02 6.52
CA LEU A 165 -7.63 -32.06 5.44
C LEU A 165 -8.18 -30.67 5.84
N ASN A 166 -9.35 -30.62 6.46
CA ASN A 166 -9.92 -29.38 6.98
C ASN A 166 -8.98 -28.71 8.00
N THR A 167 -8.44 -29.48 8.96
CA THR A 167 -7.50 -28.97 9.97
C THR A 167 -6.21 -28.43 9.33
N VAL A 168 -5.67 -29.14 8.34
CA VAL A 168 -4.46 -28.71 7.59
C VAL A 168 -4.72 -27.41 6.83
N LEU A 169 -5.88 -27.27 6.18
CA LEU A 169 -6.25 -26.05 5.46
C LEU A 169 -6.44 -24.87 6.41
N GLN A 170 -7.08 -25.06 7.56
CA GLN A 170 -7.18 -24.01 8.59
C GLN A 170 -5.79 -23.60 9.09
N GLY A 171 -4.92 -24.56 9.40
CA GLY A 171 -3.52 -24.28 9.79
C GLY A 171 -2.75 -23.51 8.72
N THR A 172 -2.95 -23.85 7.44
CA THR A 172 -2.35 -23.14 6.31
C THR A 172 -2.86 -21.70 6.19
N LEU A 173 -4.16 -21.47 6.41
CA LEU A 173 -4.74 -20.13 6.41
C LEU A 173 -4.21 -19.26 7.55
N TYR A 174 -4.06 -19.82 8.75
CA TYR A 174 -3.42 -19.10 9.86
C TYR A 174 -1.97 -18.73 9.55
N LEU A 175 -1.19 -19.67 8.98
CA LEU A 175 0.17 -19.39 8.57
C LEU A 175 0.23 -18.32 7.47
N TYR A 176 -0.68 -18.37 6.51
CA TYR A 176 -0.81 -17.39 5.43
C TYR A 176 -1.06 -15.97 5.97
N VAL A 177 -2.07 -15.79 6.84
CA VAL A 177 -2.39 -14.49 7.44
C VAL A 177 -1.23 -13.99 8.30
N PHE A 178 -0.71 -14.85 9.17
CA PHE A 178 0.41 -14.51 10.05
C PHE A 178 1.61 -14.03 9.23
N SER A 179 1.95 -14.77 8.17
CA SER A 179 3.08 -14.46 7.30
C SER A 179 2.93 -13.10 6.61
N ILE A 180 1.75 -12.78 6.06
CA ILE A 180 1.54 -11.49 5.38
C ILE A 180 1.46 -10.34 6.39
N VAL A 181 0.64 -10.47 7.44
CA VAL A 181 0.39 -9.39 8.41
C VAL A 181 1.67 -9.00 9.14
N ILE A 182 2.41 -9.98 9.69
CA ILE A 182 3.70 -9.72 10.33
C ILE A 182 4.76 -9.34 9.31
N GLY A 183 4.72 -9.91 8.10
CA GLY A 183 5.61 -9.55 7.00
C GLY A 183 5.57 -8.07 6.65
N ARG A 184 4.41 -7.40 6.70
CA ARG A 184 4.31 -5.95 6.44
C ARG A 184 5.04 -5.08 7.46
N LEU A 185 5.02 -5.50 8.74
CA LEU A 185 5.75 -4.86 9.83
C LEU A 185 7.25 -5.17 9.72
N TYR A 186 7.58 -6.45 9.52
CA TYR A 186 8.95 -6.95 9.41
C TYR A 186 9.72 -6.29 8.25
N CYS A 187 9.07 -6.14 7.09
CA CYS A 187 9.66 -5.50 5.92
C CYS A 187 9.78 -3.98 6.04
N GLY A 188 9.34 -3.36 7.13
CA GLY A 188 9.40 -1.91 7.35
C GLY A 188 8.51 -1.11 6.40
N MET A 189 7.49 -1.76 5.83
CA MET A 189 6.63 -1.18 4.78
C MET A 189 5.39 -0.50 5.37
N HIS A 190 4.94 -0.92 6.55
CA HIS A 190 3.76 -0.40 7.24
C HIS A 190 3.98 -0.35 8.75
N GLY A 191 3.23 0.52 9.41
CA GLY A 191 3.15 0.57 10.87
C GLY A 191 2.09 -0.35 11.48
N PHE A 192 2.04 -0.40 12.80
CA PHE A 192 1.01 -1.17 13.53
C PHE A 192 -0.38 -0.60 13.24
N PHE A 193 -0.52 0.73 13.21
CA PHE A 193 -1.79 1.38 12.90
C PHE A 193 -2.32 1.00 11.51
N ASP A 194 -1.45 1.04 10.49
CA ASP A 194 -1.79 0.65 9.11
C ASP A 194 -2.30 -0.78 9.01
N VAL A 195 -1.64 -1.69 9.74
CA VAL A 195 -1.93 -3.12 9.72
C VAL A 195 -3.20 -3.44 10.50
N VAL A 196 -3.39 -2.87 11.70
CA VAL A 196 -4.59 -3.09 12.52
C VAL A 196 -5.85 -2.62 11.79
N ILE A 197 -5.83 -1.41 11.22
CA ILE A 197 -6.98 -0.89 10.46
C ILE A 197 -7.18 -1.68 9.17
N GLY A 198 -6.10 -2.08 8.48
CA GLY A 198 -6.19 -2.96 7.32
C GLY A 198 -6.85 -4.30 7.66
N CYS A 199 -6.43 -4.95 8.75
CA CYS A 199 -7.04 -6.20 9.22
C CYS A 199 -8.53 -6.02 9.57
N ALA A 200 -8.88 -4.93 10.26
CA ALA A 200 -10.27 -4.63 10.59
C ALA A 200 -11.14 -4.41 9.34
N LEU A 201 -10.63 -3.67 8.36
CA LEU A 201 -11.30 -3.47 7.07
C LEU A 201 -11.47 -4.80 6.32
N GLY A 202 -10.43 -5.65 6.28
CA GLY A 202 -10.47 -6.96 5.64
C GLY A 202 -11.49 -7.90 6.28
N ALA A 203 -11.53 -7.93 7.62
CA ALA A 203 -12.52 -8.70 8.37
C ALA A 203 -13.94 -8.19 8.10
N PHE A 204 -14.16 -6.87 8.08
CA PHE A 204 -15.45 -6.28 7.77
C PHE A 204 -15.94 -6.68 6.36
N ILE A 205 -15.08 -6.58 5.34
CA ILE A 205 -15.41 -6.97 3.97
C ILE A 205 -15.79 -8.45 3.89
N ALA A 206 -15.01 -9.32 4.54
CA ALA A 206 -15.32 -10.75 4.58
C ALA A 206 -16.65 -11.05 5.27
N LEU A 207 -16.96 -10.37 6.39
CA LEU A 207 -18.25 -10.54 7.08
C LEU A 207 -19.43 -10.12 6.19
N VAL A 208 -19.29 -9.03 5.43
CA VAL A 208 -20.29 -8.62 4.43
C VAL A 208 -20.47 -9.71 3.37
N GLN A 209 -19.38 -10.28 2.85
CA GLN A 209 -19.44 -11.37 1.87
C GLN A 209 -20.09 -12.62 2.47
N CYS A 210 -19.71 -13.05 3.67
CA CYS A 210 -20.30 -14.21 4.34
C CYS A 210 -21.80 -14.02 4.57
N ARG A 211 -22.24 -12.80 4.86
CA ARG A 211 -23.65 -12.54 5.19
C ARG A 211 -24.54 -12.31 3.97
N TYR A 212 -24.03 -11.62 2.95
CA TYR A 212 -24.85 -11.14 1.82
C TYR A 212 -24.40 -11.71 0.46
N GLY A 213 -23.33 -12.49 0.40
CA GLY A 213 -22.76 -13.00 -0.86
C GLY A 213 -23.74 -13.89 -1.62
N GLU A 214 -24.38 -14.85 -0.95
CA GLU A 214 -25.35 -15.75 -1.59
C GLU A 214 -26.60 -15.00 -2.08
N ASP A 215 -27.13 -14.07 -1.27
CA ASP A 215 -28.26 -13.22 -1.64
C ASP A 215 -27.93 -12.36 -2.87
N PHE A 216 -26.71 -11.81 -2.91
CA PHE A 216 -26.21 -11.02 -4.04
C PHE A 216 -26.08 -11.89 -5.30
N ASP A 217 -25.54 -13.09 -5.16
CA ASP A 217 -25.37 -14.04 -6.26
C ASP A 217 -26.70 -14.47 -6.86
N ALA A 218 -27.68 -14.79 -6.01
CA ALA A 218 -29.04 -15.11 -6.43
C ALA A 218 -29.71 -13.92 -7.14
N MET A 219 -29.50 -12.69 -6.64
CA MET A 219 -30.00 -11.47 -7.27
C MET A 219 -29.38 -11.22 -8.65
N VAL A 220 -28.09 -11.52 -8.83
CA VAL A 220 -27.43 -11.40 -10.14
C VAL A 220 -28.00 -12.40 -11.12
N VAL A 221 -28.08 -13.70 -10.80
CA VAL A 221 -28.58 -14.74 -11.74
C VAL A 221 -30.04 -14.51 -12.12
N SER A 222 -30.89 -14.24 -11.13
CA SER A 222 -32.33 -14.02 -11.36
C SER A 222 -32.63 -12.63 -11.94
N GLY A 223 -31.62 -11.77 -11.99
CA GLY A 223 -31.76 -10.38 -12.34
C GLY A 223 -31.99 -10.13 -13.84
N SER A 224 -32.73 -9.06 -14.13
CA SER A 224 -32.85 -8.53 -15.49
C SER A 224 -31.60 -7.76 -15.92
N LEU A 225 -31.42 -7.57 -17.24
CA LEU A 225 -30.35 -6.72 -17.78
C LEU A 225 -30.30 -5.33 -17.14
N LYS A 226 -31.45 -4.76 -16.73
CA LYS A 226 -31.50 -3.46 -16.05
C LYS A 226 -30.81 -3.47 -14.69
N GLN A 227 -30.96 -4.54 -13.91
CA GLN A 227 -30.29 -4.69 -12.61
C GLN A 227 -28.78 -4.87 -12.78
N LEU A 228 -28.37 -5.65 -13.78
CA LEU A 228 -26.95 -5.78 -14.12
C LEU A 228 -26.34 -4.43 -14.53
N LEU A 229 -27.01 -3.67 -15.39
CA LEU A 229 -26.56 -2.32 -15.77
C LEU A 229 -26.51 -1.36 -14.58
N LEU A 230 -27.41 -1.49 -13.61
CA LEU A 230 -27.38 -0.71 -12.36
C LEU A 230 -26.13 -1.05 -11.52
N ILE A 231 -25.78 -2.33 -11.37
CA ILE A 231 -24.57 -2.76 -10.66
C ILE A 231 -23.33 -2.17 -11.32
N ILE A 232 -23.22 -2.28 -12.65
CA ILE A 232 -22.11 -1.71 -13.41
C ILE A 232 -22.06 -0.19 -13.23
N PHE A 233 -23.20 0.48 -13.28
CA PHE A 233 -23.28 1.93 -13.05
C PHE A 233 -22.78 2.31 -11.65
N ILE A 234 -23.16 1.56 -10.61
CA ILE A 234 -22.67 1.78 -9.24
C ILE A 234 -21.14 1.62 -9.17
N ILE A 235 -20.58 0.59 -9.79
CA ILE A 235 -19.11 0.39 -9.86
C ILE A 235 -18.42 1.58 -10.54
N LEU A 236 -18.99 2.07 -11.65
CA LEU A 236 -18.46 3.24 -12.36
C LEU A 236 -18.54 4.52 -11.51
N VAL A 237 -19.63 4.71 -10.76
CA VAL A 237 -19.78 5.82 -9.82
C VAL A 237 -18.69 5.75 -8.74
N PHE A 238 -18.43 4.56 -8.18
CA PHE A 238 -17.36 4.36 -7.21
C PHE A 238 -15.98 4.73 -7.76
N VAL A 239 -15.64 4.27 -8.96
CA VAL A 239 -14.41 4.67 -9.66
C VAL A 239 -14.35 6.18 -9.83
N ARG A 240 -15.47 6.82 -10.18
CA ARG A 240 -15.57 8.27 -10.43
C ARG A 240 -15.39 9.11 -9.16
N ILE A 241 -15.86 8.65 -8.00
CA ILE A 241 -15.73 9.36 -6.72
C ILE A 241 -14.40 9.08 -6.00
N HIS A 242 -13.55 8.21 -6.55
CA HIS A 242 -12.27 7.86 -5.95
C HIS A 242 -11.41 9.12 -5.70
N PRO A 243 -10.96 9.37 -4.45
CA PRO A 243 -10.19 10.55 -4.08
C PRO A 243 -8.98 10.78 -4.98
N GLU A 244 -8.72 12.04 -5.30
CA GLU A 244 -7.45 12.43 -5.89
C GLU A 244 -6.38 12.55 -4.79
N PRO A 245 -5.24 11.86 -4.91
CA PRO A 245 -4.16 11.93 -3.94
C PRO A 245 -3.37 13.25 -4.02
N ALA A 246 -2.56 13.53 -3.00
CA ALA A 246 -1.66 14.69 -3.00
C ALA A 246 -0.42 14.48 -3.89
N ASP A 247 0.05 13.24 -3.94
CA ASP A 247 1.20 12.75 -4.71
C ASP A 247 0.74 11.68 -5.70
N ASP A 248 1.59 11.35 -6.66
CA ASP A 248 1.29 10.38 -7.71
C ASP A 248 1.28 8.92 -7.16
N CYS A 249 0.14 8.46 -6.63
CA CYS A 249 -0.06 7.07 -6.14
C CYS A 249 -0.60 6.14 -7.25
N PRO A 250 -0.09 4.89 -7.38
CA PRO A 250 -0.71 3.86 -8.22
C PRO A 250 -2.05 3.31 -7.67
N CYS A 251 -2.43 3.64 -6.43
CA CYS A 251 -3.64 3.20 -5.74
C CYS A 251 -4.93 3.21 -6.61
N PHE A 252 -5.14 4.29 -7.37
CA PHE A 252 -6.29 4.42 -8.26
C PHE A 252 -6.25 3.47 -9.45
N ASP A 253 -5.06 3.25 -10.04
CA ASP A 253 -4.90 2.33 -11.16
C ASP A 253 -5.31 0.91 -10.76
N ASP A 254 -4.92 0.49 -9.56
CA ASP A 254 -5.26 -0.81 -9.01
C ASP A 254 -6.75 -0.91 -8.72
N SER A 255 -7.33 0.15 -8.16
CA SER A 255 -8.77 0.25 -7.90
C SER A 255 -9.61 0.14 -9.18
N VAL A 256 -9.18 0.79 -10.27
CA VAL A 256 -9.84 0.70 -11.59
C VAL A 256 -9.71 -0.71 -12.17
N ALA A 257 -8.54 -1.34 -12.04
CA ALA A 257 -8.34 -2.70 -12.52
C ALA A 257 -9.28 -3.69 -11.81
N PHE A 258 -9.34 -3.66 -10.48
CA PHE A 258 -10.21 -4.53 -9.70
C PHE A 258 -11.70 -4.21 -9.87
N ALA A 259 -12.08 -2.94 -10.01
CA ALA A 259 -13.44 -2.56 -10.39
C ALA A 259 -13.83 -3.15 -11.76
N GLY A 260 -12.90 -3.16 -12.72
CA GLY A 260 -13.07 -3.84 -14.00
C GLY A 260 -13.28 -5.34 -13.83
N VAL A 261 -12.43 -6.02 -13.06
CA VAL A 261 -12.59 -7.47 -12.77
C VAL A 261 -13.97 -7.75 -12.17
N ALA A 262 -14.42 -6.95 -11.18
CA ALA A 262 -15.73 -7.12 -10.56
C ALA A 262 -16.87 -6.94 -11.58
N ALA A 263 -16.84 -5.85 -12.38
CA ALA A 263 -17.87 -5.61 -13.40
C ALA A 263 -17.91 -6.72 -14.46
N GLY A 264 -16.75 -7.17 -14.94
CA GLY A 264 -16.66 -8.28 -15.89
C GLY A 264 -17.12 -9.60 -15.29
N CYS A 265 -16.86 -9.85 -14.00
CA CYS A 265 -17.32 -11.04 -13.28
C CYS A 265 -18.86 -11.09 -13.24
N GLU A 266 -19.53 -9.99 -12.90
CA GLU A 266 -21.00 -9.98 -12.84
C GLU A 266 -21.64 -10.17 -14.22
N VAL A 267 -21.11 -9.52 -15.25
CA VAL A 267 -21.63 -9.67 -16.62
C VAL A 267 -21.45 -11.09 -17.11
N ALA A 268 -20.26 -11.66 -16.93
CA ALA A 268 -19.94 -13.00 -17.38
C ALA A 268 -20.74 -14.06 -16.63
N TYR A 269 -20.90 -13.90 -15.32
CA TYR A 269 -21.68 -14.83 -14.52
C TYR A 269 -23.17 -14.81 -14.90
N TRP A 270 -23.76 -13.62 -15.03
CA TRP A 270 -25.14 -13.46 -15.45
C TRP A 270 -25.42 -14.11 -16.81
N HIS A 271 -24.54 -13.90 -17.78
CA HIS A 271 -24.70 -14.45 -19.12
C HIS A 271 -24.40 -15.96 -19.17
N TYR A 272 -23.27 -16.40 -18.59
CA TYR A 272 -22.84 -17.79 -18.62
C TYR A 272 -23.84 -18.74 -17.95
N ALA A 273 -24.47 -18.32 -16.85
CA ALA A 273 -25.50 -19.09 -16.16
C ALA A 273 -26.76 -19.34 -17.02
N GLN A 274 -26.99 -18.56 -18.08
CA GLN A 274 -28.09 -18.74 -19.02
C GLN A 274 -27.69 -19.61 -20.23
N THR A 275 -26.40 -19.93 -20.39
CA THR A 275 -25.91 -20.73 -21.51
C THR A 275 -26.01 -22.23 -21.22
N SER A 276 -26.09 -23.02 -22.29
CA SER A 276 -26.10 -24.48 -22.19
C SER A 276 -24.74 -25.09 -21.81
N TYR A 277 -23.68 -24.28 -21.72
CA TYR A 277 -22.33 -24.73 -21.37
C TYR A 277 -22.11 -24.83 -19.86
N SER A 278 -22.96 -24.19 -19.05
CA SER A 278 -22.84 -24.21 -17.60
C SER A 278 -23.64 -25.35 -16.97
N TRP A 279 -23.20 -25.83 -15.81
CA TRP A 279 -24.00 -26.69 -14.95
C TRP A 279 -24.90 -25.85 -14.05
N SER A 280 -26.11 -26.37 -13.79
CA SER A 280 -27.07 -25.78 -12.84
C SER A 280 -26.78 -26.16 -11.38
N GLU A 281 -26.03 -27.25 -11.18
CA GLU A 281 -25.63 -27.79 -9.87
C GLU A 281 -24.10 -27.69 -9.70
N PRO A 282 -23.58 -27.38 -8.49
CA PRO A 282 -24.32 -27.09 -7.26
C PRO A 282 -24.96 -25.68 -7.23
N ILE A 283 -24.49 -24.77 -8.10
CA ILE A 283 -25.10 -23.46 -8.31
C ILE A 283 -25.20 -23.14 -9.81
N PRO A 284 -26.18 -22.33 -10.25
CA PRO A 284 -26.27 -21.87 -11.62
C PRO A 284 -24.98 -21.18 -12.06
N GLY A 285 -24.53 -21.46 -13.29
CA GLY A 285 -23.28 -20.90 -13.83
C GLY A 285 -22.02 -21.65 -13.40
N THR A 286 -22.15 -22.87 -12.84
CA THR A 286 -20.97 -23.68 -12.49
C THR A 286 -20.24 -24.13 -13.75
N VAL A 287 -18.92 -23.91 -13.78
CA VAL A 287 -18.06 -24.41 -14.85
C VAL A 287 -17.88 -25.93 -14.72
N PRO A 288 -18.25 -26.73 -15.75
CA PRO A 288 -18.13 -28.18 -15.69
C PRO A 288 -16.69 -28.66 -15.46
N TYR A 289 -16.50 -29.42 -14.38
CA TYR A 289 -15.20 -30.00 -14.02
C TYR A 289 -15.35 -31.16 -13.02
N GLN A 290 -14.72 -32.30 -13.32
CA GLN A 290 -14.55 -33.41 -12.39
C GLN A 290 -13.17 -34.04 -12.61
N LEU A 291 -12.33 -34.00 -11.57
CA LEU A 291 -10.94 -34.47 -11.68
C LEU A 291 -10.85 -35.98 -12.01
N GLU A 292 -11.71 -36.80 -11.40
CA GLU A 292 -11.69 -38.26 -11.56
C GLU A 292 -11.95 -38.70 -13.01
N ARG A 293 -12.88 -38.02 -13.70
CA ARG A 293 -13.26 -38.36 -15.07
C ARG A 293 -12.35 -37.70 -16.12
N MET A 294 -11.88 -36.49 -15.86
CA MET A 294 -11.01 -35.77 -16.80
C MET A 294 -9.56 -36.27 -16.77
N GLY A 295 -9.08 -36.68 -15.59
CA GLY A 295 -7.70 -37.07 -15.35
C GLY A 295 -6.74 -35.86 -15.26
N LEU A 296 -5.60 -36.07 -14.59
CA LEU A 296 -4.63 -35.02 -14.28
C LEU A 296 -4.05 -34.33 -15.53
N PHE A 297 -3.80 -35.10 -16.60
CA PHE A 297 -3.21 -34.55 -17.82
C PHE A 297 -4.11 -33.48 -18.48
N LYS A 298 -5.40 -33.79 -18.68
CA LYS A 298 -6.36 -32.82 -19.24
C LYS A 298 -6.51 -31.61 -18.34
N THR A 299 -6.53 -31.79 -17.02
CA THR A 299 -6.55 -30.68 -16.06
C THR A 299 -5.34 -29.77 -16.23
N ILE A 300 -4.11 -30.30 -16.27
CA ILE A 300 -2.89 -29.49 -16.42
C ILE A 300 -2.91 -28.71 -17.74
N VAL A 301 -3.31 -29.36 -18.84
CA VAL A 301 -3.43 -28.70 -20.16
C VAL A 301 -4.48 -27.60 -20.12
N ARG A 302 -5.65 -27.86 -19.54
CA ARG A 302 -6.74 -26.89 -19.36
C ARG A 302 -6.30 -25.66 -18.59
N LEU A 303 -5.63 -25.83 -17.44
CA LEU A 303 -5.13 -24.73 -16.63
C LEU A 303 -4.05 -23.93 -17.36
N THR A 304 -3.10 -24.62 -18.01
CA THR A 304 -2.02 -23.96 -18.77
C THR A 304 -2.58 -23.14 -19.92
N LEU A 305 -3.52 -23.71 -20.69
CA LEU A 305 -4.16 -23.02 -21.81
C LEU A 305 -4.96 -21.81 -21.34
N GLY A 306 -5.72 -21.93 -20.24
CA GLY A 306 -6.45 -20.81 -19.67
C GLY A 306 -5.53 -19.67 -19.24
N VAL A 307 -4.42 -19.97 -18.57
CA VAL A 307 -3.41 -18.97 -18.19
C VAL A 307 -2.84 -18.28 -19.44
N LEU A 308 -2.44 -19.05 -20.46
CA LEU A 308 -1.94 -18.50 -21.73
C LEU A 308 -2.98 -17.60 -22.42
N ALA A 309 -4.27 -17.96 -22.37
CA ALA A 309 -5.35 -17.15 -22.93
C ALA A 309 -5.47 -15.79 -22.23
N ILE A 310 -5.32 -15.72 -20.90
CA ILE A 310 -5.31 -14.45 -20.15
C ILE A 310 -4.14 -13.57 -20.59
N PHE A 311 -2.94 -14.15 -20.71
CA PHE A 311 -1.75 -13.42 -21.17
C PHE A 311 -1.91 -12.92 -22.62
N ALA A 312 -2.46 -13.76 -23.50
CA ALA A 312 -2.77 -13.39 -24.88
C ALA A 312 -3.78 -12.24 -24.94
N TRP A 313 -4.87 -12.33 -24.17
CA TRP A 313 -5.87 -11.28 -24.07
C TRP A 313 -5.25 -9.94 -23.63
N ARG A 314 -4.50 -9.93 -22.52
CA ARG A 314 -3.80 -8.72 -22.05
C ARG A 314 -2.84 -8.19 -23.11
N GLY A 315 -2.08 -9.08 -23.75
CA GLY A 315 -1.08 -8.76 -24.78
C GLY A 315 -1.68 -8.18 -26.06
N ILE A 316 -2.90 -8.57 -26.43
CA ILE A 316 -3.59 -8.10 -27.64
C ILE A 316 -4.45 -6.87 -27.36
N MET A 317 -5.27 -6.91 -26.31
CA MET A 317 -6.28 -5.88 -26.04
C MET A 317 -5.67 -4.56 -25.64
N LYS A 318 -4.64 -4.59 -24.78
CA LYS A 318 -4.00 -3.37 -24.30
C LYS A 318 -3.39 -2.52 -25.43
N PRO A 319 -2.50 -3.03 -26.31
CA PRO A 319 -1.98 -2.22 -27.41
C PRO A 319 -3.05 -1.82 -28.42
N SER A 320 -4.07 -2.67 -28.63
CA SER A 320 -5.19 -2.37 -29.53
C SER A 320 -6.01 -1.18 -29.01
N LEU A 321 -6.37 -1.18 -27.73
CA LEU A 321 -7.12 -0.09 -27.09
C LEU A 321 -6.31 1.20 -27.02
N LEU A 322 -5.02 1.14 -26.70
CA LEU A 322 -4.14 2.32 -26.72
C LEU A 322 -3.93 2.89 -28.13
N ARG A 323 -4.26 2.15 -29.18
CA ARG A 323 -4.27 2.63 -30.57
C ARG A 323 -5.63 3.21 -30.97
N ILE A 324 -6.74 2.60 -30.53
CA ILE A 324 -8.10 2.92 -30.96
C ILE A 324 -8.75 4.04 -30.13
N LEU A 325 -8.53 4.04 -28.81
CA LEU A 325 -9.21 4.95 -27.88
C LEU A 325 -8.74 6.42 -27.95
N PRO A 326 -7.45 6.77 -28.17
CA PRO A 326 -7.04 8.19 -28.14
C PRO A 326 -7.74 9.11 -29.16
N PRO A 327 -8.03 8.70 -30.41
CA PRO A 327 -8.89 9.47 -31.31
C PRO A 327 -10.30 9.71 -30.76
N ILE A 328 -10.91 8.70 -30.12
CA ILE A 328 -12.26 8.78 -29.56
C ILE A 328 -12.27 9.76 -28.37
N PHE A 329 -11.28 9.65 -27.49
CA PHE A 329 -11.12 10.55 -26.34
C PHE A 329 -10.96 12.00 -26.79
N ARG A 330 -10.15 12.28 -27.82
CA ARG A 330 -10.05 13.64 -28.38
C ARG A 330 -11.38 14.17 -28.92
N GLY A 331 -12.25 13.29 -29.43
CA GLY A 331 -13.61 13.65 -29.81
C GLY A 331 -14.50 13.97 -28.61
N LEU A 332 -14.46 13.15 -27.57
CA LEU A 332 -15.21 13.33 -26.33
C LEU A 332 -14.75 14.54 -25.50
N GLU A 333 -13.45 14.88 -25.57
CA GLU A 333 -12.90 16.07 -24.91
C GLU A 333 -13.50 17.36 -25.47
N LYS A 334 -13.69 17.42 -26.80
CA LYS A 334 -14.37 18.56 -27.46
C LYS A 334 -15.81 18.72 -26.99
N LEU A 335 -16.43 17.64 -26.51
CA LEU A 335 -17.80 17.65 -25.96
C LEU A 335 -17.84 17.96 -24.46
N GLY A 336 -16.68 18.16 -23.80
CA GLY A 336 -16.60 18.45 -22.37
C GLY A 336 -16.97 17.26 -21.46
N LEU A 337 -17.00 16.04 -22.01
CA LEU A 337 -17.46 14.84 -21.28
C LEU A 337 -16.33 14.11 -20.56
N ILE A 338 -15.07 14.52 -20.74
CA ILE A 338 -13.91 13.91 -20.07
C ILE A 338 -13.68 14.60 -18.74
N LEU A 339 -13.52 13.80 -17.69
CA LEU A 339 -13.11 14.31 -16.39
C LEU A 339 -11.58 14.33 -16.29
N PRO A 340 -10.94 15.52 -16.31
CA PRO A 340 -9.50 15.59 -16.16
C PRO A 340 -9.11 15.20 -14.73
N ARG A 341 -8.10 14.34 -14.61
CA ARG A 341 -7.55 13.90 -13.32
C ARG A 341 -6.11 14.38 -13.20
N ARG A 342 -5.71 14.84 -12.01
CA ARG A 342 -4.48 15.63 -11.81
C ARG A 342 -3.17 15.00 -12.35
N PHE A 343 -3.02 13.68 -12.21
CA PHE A 343 -1.79 12.96 -12.58
C PHE A 343 -1.90 12.20 -13.90
N PHE A 344 -2.92 12.52 -14.71
CA PHE A 344 -3.17 11.87 -15.99
C PHE A 344 -3.06 12.89 -17.11
N THR A 345 -2.15 12.63 -18.05
CA THR A 345 -2.00 13.42 -19.28
C THR A 345 -3.27 13.31 -20.10
N ARG A 346 -3.80 14.46 -20.51
CA ARG A 346 -5.09 14.54 -21.24
C ARG A 346 -4.94 14.15 -22.69
N ALA A 347 -5.98 13.59 -23.28
CA ALA A 347 -6.02 13.19 -24.69
C ALA A 347 -5.63 14.31 -25.68
N SER A 348 -5.86 15.58 -25.34
CA SER A 348 -5.42 16.74 -26.11
C SER A 348 -3.90 16.92 -26.16
N GLU A 349 -3.18 16.47 -25.14
CA GLU A 349 -1.76 16.75 -24.91
C GLU A 349 -0.82 15.72 -25.56
N TYR A 350 -1.36 14.60 -26.05
CA TYR A 350 -0.57 13.55 -26.71
C TYR A 350 -1.15 13.11 -28.04
N LYS A 351 -0.27 12.83 -29.02
CA LYS A 351 -0.66 12.29 -30.33
C LYS A 351 -0.67 10.77 -30.36
N LYS A 352 0.25 10.14 -29.62
CA LYS A 352 0.43 8.69 -29.58
C LYS A 352 0.88 8.29 -28.18
N VAL A 353 0.21 7.31 -27.60
CA VAL A 353 0.68 6.65 -26.37
C VAL A 353 1.86 5.74 -26.75
N PRO A 354 3.02 5.82 -26.07
CA PRO A 354 4.13 4.91 -26.31
C PRO A 354 3.66 3.45 -26.23
N GLY A 355 3.96 2.63 -27.24
CA GLY A 355 3.50 1.22 -27.27
C GLY A 355 4.16 0.32 -26.23
N HIS A 356 5.26 0.79 -25.63
CA HIS A 356 6.07 0.09 -24.65
C HIS A 356 6.08 0.82 -23.29
N LEU A 357 4.90 1.18 -22.78
CA LEU A 357 4.80 1.62 -21.39
C LEU A 357 5.44 0.53 -20.51
N LYS A 358 6.41 0.92 -19.66
CA LYS A 358 6.93 0.06 -18.59
C LYS A 358 5.80 -0.10 -17.58
N ASP A 359 4.95 -1.07 -17.82
CA ASP A 359 3.61 -1.12 -17.23
C ASP A 359 3.40 -2.45 -16.49
N ASP A 360 4.46 -2.92 -15.86
CA ASP A 360 4.63 -4.32 -15.49
C ASP A 360 5.03 -4.43 -14.01
N ASP A 361 4.29 -3.75 -13.15
CA ASP A 361 4.15 -4.12 -11.73
C ASP A 361 3.18 -5.29 -11.52
N VAL A 362 2.41 -5.63 -12.55
CA VAL A 362 1.39 -6.68 -12.51
C VAL A 362 1.88 -8.01 -13.09
N LEU A 363 3.01 -8.02 -13.80
CA LEU A 363 3.64 -9.21 -14.34
C LEU A 363 5.12 -8.92 -14.64
N PRO A 364 6.08 -9.71 -14.16
CA PRO A 364 7.43 -9.64 -14.71
C PRO A 364 7.37 -9.97 -16.20
N ARG A 365 8.17 -9.28 -17.01
CA ARG A 365 8.30 -9.66 -18.42
C ARG A 365 8.86 -11.08 -18.48
N ILE A 366 8.60 -11.80 -19.57
CA ILE A 366 9.22 -13.12 -19.78
C ILE A 366 10.77 -13.00 -19.73
N SER A 367 11.32 -11.84 -20.08
CA SER A 367 12.74 -11.49 -19.92
C SER A 367 13.22 -11.33 -18.46
N ASP A 368 12.30 -11.11 -17.52
CA ASP A 368 12.58 -10.85 -16.10
C ASP A 368 12.38 -12.11 -15.24
N ILE A 369 11.85 -13.19 -15.81
CA ILE A 369 11.73 -14.51 -15.15
C ILE A 369 13.11 -15.05 -14.73
N PRO A 370 14.19 -14.96 -15.54
CA PRO A 370 15.53 -15.34 -15.12
C PRO A 370 16.09 -14.49 -13.98
N THR A 371 15.79 -13.18 -13.92
CA THR A 371 16.22 -12.31 -12.82
C THR A 371 15.47 -12.62 -11.52
N ILE A 372 14.19 -13.01 -11.60
CA ILE A 372 13.43 -13.51 -10.44
C ILE A 372 13.98 -14.86 -9.96
N LEU A 373 14.20 -15.82 -10.85
CA LEU A 373 14.79 -17.12 -10.51
C LEU A 373 16.21 -17.01 -9.93
N THR A 374 17.03 -16.11 -10.48
CA THR A 374 18.36 -15.82 -9.92
C THR A 374 18.30 -15.04 -8.61
N SER A 375 17.29 -14.20 -8.40
CA SER A 375 17.06 -13.55 -7.09
C SER A 375 16.63 -14.54 -6.00
N ILE A 376 15.90 -15.59 -6.37
CA ILE A 376 15.56 -16.73 -5.47
C ILE A 376 16.82 -17.55 -5.17
N ARG A 377 17.73 -17.71 -6.14
CA ARG A 377 18.97 -18.49 -6.00
C ARG A 377 20.11 -17.74 -5.30
N HIS A 378 20.11 -16.40 -5.31
CA HIS A 378 21.16 -15.55 -4.71
C HIS A 378 20.59 -14.52 -3.71
N PRO A 379 20.49 -14.88 -2.41
CA PRO A 379 19.87 -14.03 -1.39
C PRO A 379 20.57 -12.70 -1.09
N ARG A 380 21.75 -12.42 -1.68
CA ARG A 380 22.53 -11.17 -1.47
C ARG A 380 22.15 -10.01 -2.39
N ARG A 381 21.33 -10.23 -3.43
CA ARG A 381 20.82 -9.16 -4.35
C ARG A 381 19.38 -8.73 -4.03
N ARG A 382 18.96 -8.79 -2.75
CA ARG A 382 17.63 -8.33 -2.35
C ARG A 382 17.52 -6.81 -2.47
N ALA A 383 16.35 -6.30 -2.87
CA ALA A 383 16.01 -4.89 -2.85
C ALA A 383 15.74 -4.41 -1.41
N VAL A 384 16.78 -4.55 -0.58
CA VAL A 384 16.91 -3.94 0.74
C VAL A 384 17.33 -2.50 0.50
N SER A 385 16.57 -1.54 0.99
CA SER A 385 16.91 -0.13 0.84
C SER A 385 16.63 0.65 2.12
N VAL A 386 17.46 1.67 2.31
CA VAL A 386 17.44 2.54 3.49
C VAL A 386 17.38 3.96 2.97
N GLY A 387 16.40 4.74 3.45
CA GLY A 387 16.15 6.09 2.97
C GLY A 387 14.77 6.28 2.34
N PRO A 388 14.42 7.52 1.99
CA PRO A 388 13.21 7.83 1.24
C PRO A 388 13.21 7.13 -0.12
N GLN A 389 12.08 6.53 -0.50
CA GLN A 389 11.90 5.83 -1.78
C GLN A 389 10.87 6.50 -2.68
N SER A 390 9.93 7.24 -2.10
CA SER A 390 8.88 7.98 -2.78
C SER A 390 8.94 9.47 -2.46
N GLU A 391 8.27 10.29 -3.26
CA GLU A 391 8.11 11.72 -2.98
C GLU A 391 7.43 11.96 -1.63
N ALA A 392 6.40 11.17 -1.30
CA ALA A 392 5.71 11.23 -0.02
C ALA A 392 6.67 10.99 1.17
N ASP A 393 7.59 10.03 1.05
CA ASP A 393 8.62 9.76 2.07
C ASP A 393 9.65 10.88 2.18
N ALA A 394 10.04 11.47 1.04
CA ALA A 394 11.00 12.57 1.01
C ALA A 394 10.44 13.83 1.68
N TYR A 395 9.21 14.20 1.34
CA TYR A 395 8.51 15.31 2.01
C TYR A 395 8.35 15.07 3.50
N GLU A 396 8.02 13.84 3.91
CA GLU A 396 7.90 13.48 5.33
C GLU A 396 9.26 13.57 6.05
N THR A 397 10.33 13.09 5.41
CA THR A 397 11.69 13.15 5.96
C THR A 397 12.17 14.59 6.13
N LEU A 398 11.91 15.46 5.16
CA LEU A 398 12.22 16.89 5.26
C LEU A 398 11.41 17.59 6.34
N ALA A 399 10.10 17.33 6.39
CA ALA A 399 9.22 17.88 7.43
C ALA A 399 9.63 17.44 8.83
N TYR A 400 10.07 16.20 8.98
CA TYR A 400 10.56 15.65 10.24
C TYR A 400 11.90 16.29 10.67
N ARG A 401 12.86 16.42 9.75
CA ARG A 401 14.16 17.09 10.02
C ARG A 401 13.98 18.55 10.45
N GLU A 402 13.07 19.28 9.81
CA GLU A 402 12.72 20.65 10.18
C GLU A 402 12.13 20.73 11.58
N LYS A 403 11.17 19.85 11.90
CA LYS A 403 10.54 19.80 13.22
C LYS A 403 11.61 19.63 14.31
N ARG A 404 12.55 18.70 14.11
CA ARG A 404 13.68 18.47 15.03
C ARG A 404 14.58 19.69 15.19
N ARG A 405 14.91 20.37 14.09
CA ARG A 405 15.72 21.60 14.14
C ARG A 405 15.02 22.72 14.89
N ARG A 406 13.69 22.85 14.78
CA ARG A 406 12.92 23.82 15.57
C ARG A 406 12.91 23.47 17.06
N GLU A 407 12.70 22.20 17.38
CA GLU A 407 12.73 21.71 18.76
C GLU A 407 14.11 21.90 19.41
N SER A 408 15.20 21.65 18.69
CA SER A 408 16.57 21.83 19.21
C SER A 408 16.90 23.30 19.47
N VAL A 409 16.45 24.22 18.61
CA VAL A 409 16.62 25.66 18.81
C VAL A 409 15.77 26.15 19.99
N SER A 410 14.54 25.65 20.13
CA SER A 410 13.67 26.00 21.26
C SER A 410 14.19 25.49 22.60
N SER A 411 14.86 24.33 22.64
CA SER A 411 15.48 23.79 23.85
C SER A 411 16.81 24.47 24.22
N GLY A 412 17.38 25.27 23.32
CA GLY A 412 18.68 25.92 23.48
C GLY A 412 18.63 27.34 24.04
N GLN A 413 17.45 27.88 24.42
CA GLN A 413 17.39 29.15 25.13
C GLN A 413 17.86 28.97 26.59
N PRO A 414 18.91 29.65 27.05
CA PRO A 414 19.29 29.64 28.45
C PRO A 414 18.13 30.22 29.24
N GLY A 415 17.52 29.40 30.09
CA GLY A 415 16.54 29.88 31.05
C GLY A 415 17.16 31.01 31.87
N THR A 416 16.48 32.15 31.91
CA THR A 416 16.69 33.23 32.87
C THR A 416 16.92 32.65 34.27
N PRO A 417 17.97 33.05 35.02
CA PRO A 417 18.21 32.51 36.35
C PRO A 417 17.03 32.90 37.25
N SER A 418 16.29 31.89 37.73
CA SER A 418 15.32 32.10 38.79
C SER A 418 16.07 32.52 40.04
N VAL A 419 15.99 33.80 40.37
CA VAL A 419 16.43 34.36 41.64
C VAL A 419 15.70 33.61 42.76
N SER A 420 16.40 32.70 43.43
CA SER A 420 15.94 32.12 44.68
C SER A 420 15.98 33.22 45.75
N ARG A 421 14.79 33.66 46.14
CA ARG A 421 14.54 34.52 47.30
C ARG A 421 15.22 33.90 48.53
N GLY A 422 16.16 34.64 49.11
CA GLY A 422 16.81 34.28 50.36
C GLY A 422 15.92 34.45 51.59
N SER A 423 16.37 33.84 52.70
CA SER A 423 16.20 34.22 54.12
C SER A 423 16.96 33.19 54.98
N PRO A 424 17.39 33.51 56.22
CA PRO A 424 18.63 34.23 56.51
C PRO A 424 19.60 33.41 57.37
N MET A 425 20.84 33.91 57.47
CA MET A 425 21.92 33.44 58.35
C MET A 425 21.54 33.39 59.84
N THR A 426 22.13 32.43 60.56
CA THR A 426 22.56 32.58 61.96
C THR A 426 23.96 31.95 62.14
N PRO A 427 24.89 32.58 62.89
CA PRO A 427 26.32 32.21 62.89
C PRO A 427 26.83 31.59 64.21
N LEU A 428 28.10 31.15 64.18
CA LEU A 428 29.02 30.77 65.30
C LEU A 428 28.84 29.31 65.79
N SER A 429 29.88 28.50 66.08
CA SER A 429 31.15 28.77 66.76
C SER A 429 32.19 27.64 66.60
N ASP A 430 33.48 28.03 66.61
CA ASP A 430 34.76 27.38 66.99
C ASP A 430 34.91 25.86 67.23
N GLY A 431 36.09 25.34 66.80
CA GLY A 431 36.95 24.57 67.72
C GLY A 431 37.60 23.28 67.20
N ASP A 432 38.88 23.42 66.82
CA ASP A 432 40.01 22.53 67.13
C ASP A 432 40.48 21.34 66.26
N GLN A 433 41.81 21.25 66.25
CA GLN A 433 42.75 20.36 65.54
C GLN A 433 42.71 18.90 66.11
N LYS A 434 43.02 17.79 65.41
CA LYS A 434 44.31 17.31 64.82
C LYS A 434 44.08 15.83 64.33
N PRO A 435 45.08 15.04 63.85
CA PRO A 435 44.93 14.21 62.64
C PRO A 435 44.88 12.68 62.88
N GLY A 436 44.35 11.90 61.92
CA GLY A 436 44.53 10.45 61.94
C GLY A 436 43.75 9.65 60.90
N LEU A 437 44.52 8.89 60.11
CA LEU A 437 44.23 7.57 59.52
C LEU A 437 43.09 7.39 58.47
N ALA A 438 43.55 7.17 57.24
CA ALA A 438 43.12 6.14 56.27
C ALA A 438 41.68 5.61 56.34
N SER A 439 40.88 5.88 55.31
CA SER A 439 40.09 4.85 54.64
C SER A 439 39.65 5.28 53.24
N VAL A 440 40.02 4.43 52.27
CA VAL A 440 39.29 4.03 51.05
C VAL A 440 38.57 5.15 50.29
N GLY A 441 39.18 5.57 49.18
CA GLY A 441 38.51 6.34 48.14
C GLY A 441 37.45 5.49 47.44
N GLU A 442 36.17 5.78 47.69
CA GLU A 442 35.10 5.42 46.77
C GLU A 442 35.09 6.43 45.62
N GLY A 443 35.69 6.03 44.51
CA GLY A 443 35.45 6.66 43.22
C GLY A 443 33.96 6.58 42.91
N SER A 444 33.31 7.74 42.84
CA SER A 444 32.00 7.96 42.24
C SER A 444 32.03 7.46 40.78
N GLY A 445 31.80 6.16 40.60
CA GLY A 445 31.48 5.57 39.31
C GLY A 445 30.11 6.08 38.89
N LEU A 446 30.09 7.13 38.06
CA LEU A 446 28.96 7.43 37.20
C LEU A 446 28.70 6.18 36.36
N THR A 447 27.75 5.36 36.80
CA THR A 447 27.21 4.26 36.01
C THR A 447 26.53 4.91 34.81
N GLN A 448 27.26 5.00 33.69
CA GLN A 448 26.66 5.21 32.39
C GLN A 448 25.69 4.04 32.16
N ARG A 449 24.42 4.24 32.50
CA ARG A 449 23.33 3.33 32.13
C ARG A 449 23.45 3.11 30.63
N LYS A 450 23.82 1.90 30.21
CA LYS A 450 23.88 1.54 28.78
C LYS A 450 22.52 1.89 28.17
N GLN A 451 22.50 2.87 27.27
CA GLN A 451 21.29 3.24 26.56
C GLN A 451 20.75 1.99 25.86
N THR A 452 19.48 1.71 26.06
CA THR A 452 18.84 0.57 25.37
C THR A 452 18.73 0.89 23.88
N LYS A 453 18.74 -0.14 23.01
CA LYS A 453 18.55 0.06 21.57
C LYS A 453 17.23 0.76 21.22
N LEU A 454 16.20 0.52 22.02
CA LEU A 454 14.94 1.24 21.91
C LEU A 454 15.09 2.73 22.26
N GLU A 455 15.78 3.07 23.36
CA GLU A 455 16.11 4.46 23.70
C GLU A 455 16.95 5.11 22.58
N GLU A 456 17.82 4.38 21.89
CA GLU A 456 18.56 4.86 20.70
C GLU A 456 17.60 5.24 19.57
N TYR A 457 16.65 4.38 19.21
CA TYR A 457 15.65 4.67 18.18
C TYR A 457 14.65 5.77 18.59
N GLU A 458 14.24 5.81 19.85
CA GLU A 458 13.43 6.90 20.40
C GLU A 458 14.19 8.22 20.35
N ASN A 459 15.50 8.22 20.61
CA ASN A 459 16.36 9.40 20.46
C ASN A 459 16.54 9.81 19.00
N MET A 460 16.65 8.85 18.06
CA MET A 460 16.66 9.12 16.62
C MET A 460 15.34 9.78 16.16
N MET A 461 14.21 9.39 16.78
CA MET A 461 12.88 9.91 16.47
C MET A 461 12.44 11.10 17.35
N GLY A 462 13.24 11.49 18.34
CA GLY A 462 12.92 12.51 19.33
C GLY A 462 11.91 12.01 20.37
N THR A 463 12.11 12.34 21.65
CA THR A 463 11.18 11.99 22.73
C THR A 463 9.87 12.75 22.55
N GLY A 464 8.91 12.13 21.84
CA GLY A 464 7.62 12.69 21.46
C GLY A 464 6.65 12.93 22.62
N THR A 465 7.03 13.75 23.60
CA THR A 465 6.08 14.28 24.58
C THR A 465 5.26 15.40 23.92
N PRO A 466 3.92 15.28 23.85
CA PRO A 466 3.07 16.32 23.29
C PRO A 466 3.01 17.51 24.27
N ARG A 467 3.95 18.43 24.20
CA ARG A 467 3.82 19.73 24.89
C ARG A 467 2.92 20.63 24.06
N TYR A 468 1.65 20.70 24.45
CA TYR A 468 0.75 21.78 24.08
C TYR A 468 1.38 23.09 24.56
N SER A 469 1.86 23.94 23.64
CA SER A 469 2.27 25.30 23.99
C SER A 469 1.10 26.24 23.68
N PRO A 470 0.63 27.05 24.65
CA PRO A 470 -0.45 28.00 24.40
C PRO A 470 0.03 29.11 23.45
N GLU A 471 -0.85 29.52 22.54
CA GLU A 471 -0.68 30.66 21.64
C GLU A 471 -0.30 31.92 22.41
N VAL A 472 0.86 32.51 22.08
CA VAL A 472 1.16 33.90 22.45
C VAL A 472 0.74 34.78 21.29
N VAL A 473 -0.36 35.50 21.53
CA VAL A 473 -0.85 36.61 20.70
C VAL A 473 0.21 37.71 20.68
N ALA A 474 0.65 38.08 19.48
CA ALA A 474 1.57 39.17 19.26
C ALA A 474 0.84 40.52 19.33
N THR A 475 1.18 41.35 20.31
CA THR A 475 1.00 42.80 20.25
C THR A 475 2.37 43.44 20.21
N GLY A 476 2.62 44.21 19.15
CA GLY A 476 3.93 44.79 18.85
C GLY A 476 4.25 46.02 19.69
N GLU A 477 5.54 46.30 19.80
CA GLU A 477 6.07 47.65 19.92
C GLU A 477 7.51 47.70 19.43
N ARG A 478 7.83 48.76 18.69
CA ARG A 478 9.14 49.09 18.14
C ARG A 478 10.09 49.52 19.25
N SER A 479 11.34 49.08 19.20
CA SER A 479 12.48 49.94 19.58
C SER A 479 13.80 49.45 18.99
N SER A 480 14.55 50.45 18.51
CA SER A 480 15.83 50.42 17.82
C SER A 480 17.02 50.34 18.78
N VAL A 481 18.00 49.45 18.55
CA VAL A 481 19.38 49.64 19.00
C VAL A 481 20.36 49.02 17.99
N VAL A 482 21.45 49.75 17.77
CA VAL A 482 22.53 49.57 16.80
C VAL A 482 23.62 48.60 17.28
N ALA A 483 24.14 47.83 16.32
CA ALA A 483 25.45 47.16 16.18
C ALA A 483 26.24 46.64 17.41
N THR A 484 26.58 45.36 17.38
CA THR A 484 27.97 44.89 17.50
C THR A 484 28.08 43.42 17.07
N THR A 485 28.99 43.14 16.14
CA THR A 485 29.44 41.81 15.74
C THR A 485 30.28 41.20 16.86
N PRO A 486 30.08 39.91 17.18
CA PRO A 486 31.21 39.04 17.50
C PRO A 486 31.24 37.82 16.57
N SER A 487 32.33 37.75 15.81
CA SER A 487 33.12 36.55 15.47
C SER A 487 32.53 35.16 15.75
N ASN A 488 32.37 34.40 14.65
CA ASN A 488 32.40 32.94 14.49
C ASN A 488 31.78 32.04 15.58
N PRO A 489 30.67 31.36 15.28
CA PRO A 489 30.42 30.01 15.75
C PRO A 489 31.08 29.02 14.78
N ALA A 490 31.89 28.14 15.35
CA ALA A 490 32.60 27.06 14.69
C ALA A 490 31.74 26.26 13.71
N GLU A 491 32.37 25.91 12.58
CA GLU A 491 31.92 24.93 11.60
C GLU A 491 31.43 23.64 12.27
N TYR A 492 30.14 23.37 12.11
CA TYR A 492 29.62 22.01 12.09
C TYR A 492 28.72 21.89 10.84
N GLY A 493 29.38 21.71 9.70
CA GLY A 493 28.77 21.00 8.56
C GLY A 493 28.81 19.49 8.81
N PRO A 494 27.98 18.69 8.13
CA PRO A 494 27.71 18.91 6.73
C PRO A 494 26.26 19.28 6.44
N GLU A 495 26.10 20.11 5.42
CA GLU A 495 24.90 20.20 4.61
C GLU A 495 24.30 18.79 4.44
N GLY A 496 23.01 18.63 4.78
CA GLY A 496 22.29 17.44 4.35
C GLY A 496 22.41 17.32 2.82
N PRO A 497 22.22 16.11 2.24
CA PRO A 497 22.19 15.99 0.79
C PRO A 497 21.27 17.07 0.23
N ASN A 498 21.77 17.86 -0.72
CA ASN A 498 21.04 18.95 -1.36
C ASN A 498 19.62 18.42 -1.66
N GLU A 499 18.55 19.14 -1.30
CA GLU A 499 17.18 18.57 -1.41
C GLU A 499 16.93 18.01 -2.82
N GLU A 500 17.48 18.69 -3.83
CA GLU A 500 17.54 18.26 -5.23
C GLU A 500 18.21 16.89 -5.44
N GLU A 501 19.32 16.63 -4.76
CA GLU A 501 20.01 15.33 -4.77
C GLU A 501 19.13 14.23 -4.16
N MET A 502 18.43 14.51 -3.04
CA MET A 502 17.49 13.56 -2.45
C MET A 502 16.36 13.21 -3.42
N PHE A 503 15.70 14.22 -4.00
CA PHE A 503 14.60 14.01 -4.95
C PHE A 503 15.06 13.36 -6.27
N SER A 504 16.30 13.59 -6.71
CA SER A 504 16.85 12.96 -7.91
C SER A 504 17.05 11.46 -7.79
N ARG A 505 17.25 10.94 -6.56
CA ARG A 505 17.45 9.52 -6.26
C ARG A 505 16.14 8.74 -6.08
N LEU A 506 15.01 9.44 -5.98
CA LEU A 506 13.70 8.81 -5.77
C LEU A 506 13.23 8.08 -7.03
N LEU A 507 12.45 7.02 -6.83
CA LEU A 507 11.76 6.38 -7.94
C LEU A 507 10.69 7.33 -8.45
N LYS A 508 10.87 7.86 -9.66
CA LYS A 508 9.89 8.75 -10.28
C LYS A 508 8.68 7.94 -10.77
N PRO A 509 7.46 8.32 -10.36
CA PRO A 509 6.24 7.80 -10.94
C PRO A 509 6.24 7.95 -12.46
N ARG A 510 5.66 6.97 -13.16
CA ARG A 510 5.55 7.03 -14.62
C ARG A 510 4.49 8.02 -15.05
N VAL A 511 4.63 8.58 -16.25
CA VAL A 511 3.54 9.33 -16.89
C VAL A 511 2.37 8.38 -17.16
N ARG A 512 1.17 8.79 -16.74
CA ARG A 512 -0.09 8.07 -16.95
C ARG A 512 -0.98 8.86 -17.91
N TYR A 513 -1.69 8.18 -18.79
CA TYR A 513 -2.62 8.81 -19.74
C TYR A 513 -4.07 8.54 -19.34
N ASP A 514 -4.95 9.53 -19.51
CA ASP A 514 -6.39 9.41 -19.21
C ASP A 514 -7.05 8.17 -19.85
N VAL A 515 -6.66 7.86 -21.08
CA VAL A 515 -7.12 6.69 -21.84
C VAL A 515 -6.75 5.36 -21.20
N GLU A 516 -5.71 5.32 -20.35
CA GLU A 516 -5.33 4.11 -19.62
C GLU A 516 -6.39 3.68 -18.62
N VAL A 517 -7.17 4.61 -18.06
CA VAL A 517 -8.22 4.30 -17.08
C VAL A 517 -9.27 3.40 -17.73
N VAL A 518 -9.80 3.82 -18.89
CA VAL A 518 -10.78 3.03 -19.65
C VAL A 518 -10.14 1.80 -20.27
N THR A 519 -8.90 1.90 -20.73
CA THR A 519 -8.17 0.72 -21.22
C THR A 519 -8.07 -0.35 -20.15
N LYS A 520 -7.67 0.00 -18.92
CA LYS A 520 -7.59 -0.94 -17.80
C LYS A 520 -8.96 -1.51 -17.48
N LEU A 521 -9.98 -0.67 -17.35
CA LEU A 521 -11.34 -1.13 -17.06
C LEU A 521 -11.79 -2.20 -18.09
N ILE A 522 -11.61 -1.95 -19.39
CA ILE A 522 -11.97 -2.89 -20.45
C ILE A 522 -11.11 -4.15 -20.41
N VAL A 523 -9.78 -4.02 -20.30
CA VAL A 523 -8.88 -5.18 -20.28
C VAL A 523 -9.20 -6.10 -19.11
N TYR A 524 -9.33 -5.56 -17.90
CA TYR A 524 -9.56 -6.36 -16.69
C TYR A 524 -11.00 -6.91 -16.61
N SER A 525 -12.01 -6.17 -17.09
CA SER A 525 -13.37 -6.73 -17.27
C SER A 525 -13.36 -7.89 -18.25
N GLY A 526 -12.62 -7.75 -19.36
CA GLY A 526 -12.45 -8.80 -20.36
C GLY A 526 -11.69 -10.01 -19.83
N ILE A 527 -10.72 -9.85 -18.92
CA ILE A 527 -10.05 -10.97 -18.26
C ILE A 527 -11.07 -11.77 -17.43
N ALA A 528 -11.89 -11.09 -16.63
CA ALA A 528 -12.92 -11.77 -15.85
C ALA A 528 -13.92 -12.52 -16.75
N TRP A 529 -14.37 -11.88 -17.83
CA TRP A 529 -15.24 -12.51 -18.83
C TRP A 529 -14.61 -13.72 -19.50
N LEU A 530 -13.34 -13.61 -19.91
CA LEU A 530 -12.58 -14.70 -20.49
C LEU A 530 -12.45 -15.87 -19.50
N VAL A 531 -12.26 -15.61 -18.22
CA VAL A 531 -12.11 -16.65 -17.21
C VAL A 531 -13.42 -17.40 -16.95
N LEU A 532 -14.53 -16.68 -16.78
CA LEU A 532 -15.82 -17.24 -16.40
C LEU A 532 -16.61 -17.84 -17.56
N GLU A 533 -16.46 -17.30 -18.77
CA GLU A 533 -17.28 -17.69 -19.93
C GLU A 533 -16.41 -18.16 -21.11
N GLY A 534 -15.47 -17.32 -21.56
CA GLY A 534 -14.73 -17.58 -22.80
C GLY A 534 -13.86 -18.85 -22.75
N CYS A 535 -13.08 -19.03 -21.68
CA CYS A 535 -12.23 -20.20 -21.47
C CYS A 535 -13.04 -21.48 -21.27
N PRO A 536 -14.09 -21.52 -20.41
CA PRO A 536 -14.97 -22.68 -20.32
C PRO A 536 -15.57 -23.13 -21.66
N ILE A 537 -16.06 -22.19 -22.47
CA ILE A 537 -16.58 -22.49 -23.82
C ILE A 537 -15.45 -23.02 -24.73
N LEU A 538 -14.28 -22.38 -24.69
CA LEU A 538 -13.11 -22.85 -25.44
C LEU A 538 -12.70 -24.27 -25.04
N PHE A 539 -12.68 -24.58 -23.75
CA PHE A 539 -12.35 -25.91 -23.25
C PHE A 539 -13.31 -26.96 -23.79
N GLU A 540 -14.60 -26.67 -23.82
CA GLU A 540 -15.60 -27.56 -24.41
C GLU A 540 -15.32 -27.83 -25.89
N ILE A 541 -15.08 -26.78 -26.68
CA ILE A 541 -14.83 -26.90 -28.14
C ILE A 541 -13.61 -27.79 -28.45
N ILE A 542 -12.58 -27.76 -27.61
CA ILE A 542 -11.33 -28.50 -27.82
C ILE A 542 -11.27 -29.83 -27.06
N GLY A 543 -12.38 -30.30 -26.47
CA GLY A 543 -12.45 -31.59 -25.76
C GLY A 543 -11.76 -31.61 -24.38
N LEU A 544 -11.53 -30.43 -23.79
CA LEU A 544 -11.07 -30.21 -22.41
C LEU A 544 -12.21 -29.74 -21.48
N GLY A 545 -13.43 -29.66 -22.00
CA GLY A 545 -14.62 -29.35 -21.23
C GLY A 545 -15.10 -30.56 -20.42
N GLY A 546 -16.05 -30.30 -19.54
CA GLY A 546 -16.62 -31.31 -18.66
C GLY A 546 -18.12 -31.45 -18.82
N ARG A 547 -18.74 -30.85 -19.85
CA ARG A 547 -20.20 -30.76 -19.95
C ARG A 547 -20.88 -32.12 -19.88
N ASP A 548 -20.34 -33.10 -20.60
CA ASP A 548 -20.84 -34.48 -20.66
C ASP A 548 -20.56 -35.31 -19.39
N LEU A 549 -19.89 -34.73 -18.39
CA LEU A 549 -19.50 -35.43 -17.16
C LEU A 549 -20.56 -35.34 -16.05
N GLN A 550 -21.67 -34.65 -16.30
CA GLN A 550 -22.74 -34.44 -15.31
C GLN A 550 -23.36 -35.76 -14.84
#